data_AF-A0A4C1ZTR6-F1
#
_entry.id   AF-A0A4C1ZTR6-F1
#
_cell.length_a   1.000
_cell.length_b   1.000
_cell.length_c   1.000
_cell.angle_alpha   90.00
_cell.angle_beta   90.00
_cell.angle_gamma   90.00
#
_symmetry.space_group_name_H-M   'P 1'
#
loop_
_entity.id
_entity.type
_entity.pdbx_description
1 polymer ?
#
loop_
_entity_poly.entity_id
_entity_poly.type
_entity_poly.pdbx_seq_one_letter_code
_entity_poly.pdbx_strand_id
1 'polypeptide(L)'
;MVLPSLDGQIHDIQFTASSITVFLAWFELLLLLQRFDQVGIYVVMFLEILQTLIKVLMLFSMLIIAFGLSLHILLSKGNHLSFRTVPMSLMRIFAMMLGELDFVGTYVQPYYKPESDRSLPFPAPTFIILGLFMVLMPILLMNLLIGLAVGDIESVRRNAQLKRLAMQVVLHTELERKLPTFILEKVDKNELIEYPNNKKCKLGFFDFIVRKWFCNPFSEESK
;
A
#
# COMPACT_ATOMS: atom_id res chain seq x y z
N MET A 1 18.91 8.02 -10.09
CA MET A 1 20.10 8.89 -10.14
C MET A 1 19.69 10.19 -10.84
N VAL A 2 19.23 11.17 -10.07
CA VAL A 2 18.84 12.49 -10.59
C VAL A 2 20.15 13.26 -10.82
N LEU A 3 20.36 13.77 -12.03
CA LEU A 3 21.55 14.55 -12.37
C LEU A 3 21.62 15.77 -11.43
N PRO A 4 22.76 16.03 -10.75
CA PRO A 4 22.92 17.26 -10.00
C PRO A 4 22.85 18.45 -10.97
N SER A 5 21.99 19.42 -10.67
CA SER A 5 21.87 20.65 -11.47
C SER A 5 23.13 21.49 -11.29
N LEU A 6 24.12 21.28 -12.16
CA LEU A 6 25.35 22.07 -12.18
C LEU A 6 25.13 23.50 -12.67
N ASP A 7 23.94 23.81 -13.22
CA ASP A 7 23.65 25.09 -13.90
C ASP A 7 22.79 26.08 -13.08
N GLY A 8 22.51 25.82 -11.81
CA GLY A 8 21.80 26.77 -10.92
C GLY A 8 20.35 27.12 -11.29
N GLN A 9 19.85 26.69 -12.45
CA GLN A 9 18.47 26.86 -12.92
C GLN A 9 17.66 25.61 -12.59
N ILE A 10 16.62 25.76 -11.77
CA ILE A 10 15.70 24.67 -11.41
C ILE A 10 14.54 24.65 -12.40
N HIS A 11 14.44 23.60 -13.22
CA HIS A 11 13.34 23.42 -14.16
C HIS A 11 12.15 22.66 -13.54
N ASP A 12 10.92 22.93 -13.99
CA ASP A 12 9.70 22.23 -13.51
C ASP A 12 9.78 20.70 -13.64
N ILE A 13 10.50 20.23 -14.65
CA ILE A 13 10.77 18.80 -14.87
C ILE A 13 11.61 18.24 -13.71
N GLN A 14 12.55 19.00 -13.17
CA GLN A 14 13.36 18.57 -12.02
C GLN A 14 12.52 18.45 -10.76
N PHE A 15 11.56 19.34 -10.52
CA PHE A 15 10.63 19.22 -9.39
C PHE A 15 9.77 17.95 -9.50
N THR A 16 9.22 17.70 -10.69
CA THR A 16 8.40 16.50 -10.95
C THR A 16 9.23 15.21 -10.82
N ALA A 17 10.45 15.20 -11.36
CA ALA A 17 11.35 14.05 -11.24
C ALA A 17 11.80 13.83 -9.79
N SER A 18 12.06 14.91 -9.03
CA SER A 18 12.48 14.83 -7.64
C SER A 18 11.38 14.27 -6.73
N SER A 19 10.12 14.69 -6.93
CA SER A 19 8.99 14.17 -6.14
C SER A 19 8.78 12.67 -6.37
N ILE A 20 8.83 12.22 -7.62
CA ILE A 20 8.76 10.79 -7.99
C ILE A 20 9.96 10.03 -7.41
N THR A 21 11.17 10.59 -7.49
CA THR A 21 12.38 9.93 -6.99
C THR A 21 12.32 9.73 -5.48
N VAL A 22 11.91 10.75 -4.72
CA VAL A 22 11.78 10.63 -3.26
C VAL A 22 10.75 9.58 -2.90
N PHE A 23 9.58 9.58 -3.55
CA PHE A 23 8.55 8.57 -3.33
C PHE A 23 9.05 7.14 -3.62
N LEU A 24 9.69 6.94 -4.78
CA LEU A 24 10.23 5.64 -5.16
C LEU A 24 11.38 5.19 -4.25
N ALA A 25 12.23 6.10 -3.77
CA ALA A 25 13.32 5.77 -2.86
C ALA A 25 12.79 5.26 -1.51
N TRP A 26 11.75 5.89 -0.95
CA TRP A 26 11.10 5.39 0.27
C TRP A 26 10.35 4.08 0.04
N PHE A 27 9.75 3.89 -1.13
CA PHE A 27 9.12 2.62 -1.48
C PHE A 27 10.15 1.49 -1.66
N GLU A 28 11.30 1.77 -2.30
CA GLU A 28 12.41 0.83 -2.42
C GLU A 28 12.99 0.49 -1.04
N LEU A 29 13.12 1.48 -0.15
CA LEU A 29 13.50 1.24 1.24
C LEU A 29 12.52 0.27 1.93
N LEU A 30 11.21 0.44 1.73
CA LEU A 30 10.19 -0.49 2.23
C LEU A 30 10.42 -1.92 1.69
N LEU A 31 10.75 -2.08 0.41
CA LEU A 31 11.07 -3.38 -0.19
C LEU A 31 12.38 -3.98 0.36
N LEU A 32 13.39 -3.16 0.65
CA LEU A 32 14.63 -3.63 1.28
C LEU A 32 14.39 -4.12 2.71
N LEU A 33 13.42 -3.52 3.42
CA LEU A 33 13.02 -3.96 4.76
C LEU A 33 12.41 -5.37 4.78
N GLN A 34 11.96 -5.89 3.62
CA GLN A 34 11.45 -7.25 3.45
C GLN A 34 12.47 -8.33 3.88
N ARG A 35 13.77 -8.01 3.88
CA ARG A 35 14.86 -8.95 4.18
C ARG A 35 15.15 -9.14 5.67
N PHE A 36 14.67 -8.24 6.54
CA PHE A 36 14.88 -8.35 7.99
C PHE A 36 13.84 -9.26 8.65
N ASP A 37 14.24 -9.98 9.70
CA ASP A 37 13.39 -10.98 10.35
C ASP A 37 12.12 -10.40 10.98
N GLN A 38 12.25 -9.33 11.75
CA GLN A 38 11.13 -8.75 12.49
C GLN A 38 10.19 -7.94 11.60
N VAL A 39 10.74 -7.08 10.74
CA VAL A 39 9.96 -6.14 9.91
C VAL A 39 9.51 -6.80 8.60
N GLY A 40 10.33 -7.71 8.06
CA GLY A 40 10.12 -8.24 6.72
C GLY A 40 8.84 -9.04 6.57
N ILE A 41 8.39 -9.75 7.61
CA ILE A 41 7.11 -10.49 7.55
C ILE A 41 5.93 -9.54 7.30
N TYR A 42 5.90 -8.37 7.96
CA TYR A 42 4.84 -7.38 7.79
C TYR A 42 4.89 -6.74 6.41
N VAL A 43 6.09 -6.48 5.89
CA VAL A 43 6.28 -5.98 4.53
C VAL A 43 5.78 -6.97 3.49
N VAL A 44 6.12 -8.26 3.61
CA VAL A 44 5.63 -9.30 2.68
C VAL A 44 4.11 -9.41 2.73
N MET A 45 3.52 -9.49 3.93
CA MET A 45 2.07 -9.54 4.09
C MET A 45 1.39 -8.31 3.49
N PHE A 46 1.92 -7.11 3.71
CA PHE A 46 1.40 -5.88 3.13
C PHE A 46 1.39 -5.92 1.60
N LEU A 47 2.50 -6.36 0.97
CA LEU A 47 2.58 -6.48 -0.49
C LEU A 47 1.63 -7.54 -1.05
N GLU A 48 1.44 -8.67 -0.35
CA GLU A 48 0.47 -9.70 -0.75
C GLU A 48 -0.97 -9.17 -0.65
N ILE A 49 -1.34 -8.51 0.45
CA ILE A 49 -2.65 -7.88 0.61
C ILE A 49 -2.85 -6.79 -0.46
N LEU A 50 -1.84 -5.96 -0.73
CA LEU A 50 -1.91 -4.96 -1.80
C LEU A 50 -2.20 -5.60 -3.17
N GLN A 51 -1.55 -6.73 -3.49
CA GLN A 51 -1.83 -7.48 -4.72
C GLN A 51 -3.26 -8.01 -4.77
N THR A 52 -3.79 -8.53 -3.66
CA THR A 52 -5.20 -8.97 -3.60
C THR A 52 -6.15 -7.80 -3.80
N LEU A 53 -5.89 -6.65 -3.17
CA LEU A 53 -6.69 -5.44 -3.31
C LEU A 53 -6.70 -4.95 -4.76
N ILE A 54 -5.54 -4.92 -5.44
CA ILE A 54 -5.46 -4.52 -6.84
C ILE A 54 -6.30 -5.44 -7.74
N LYS A 55 -6.29 -6.77 -7.51
CA LYS A 55 -7.12 -7.73 -8.28
C LYS A 55 -8.61 -7.46 -8.07
N VAL A 56 -9.02 -7.23 -6.83
CA VAL A 56 -10.42 -6.93 -6.50
C VAL A 56 -10.83 -5.59 -7.12
N LEU A 57 -10.01 -4.55 -7.00
CA LEU A 57 -10.25 -3.24 -7.59
C LEU A 57 -10.41 -3.32 -9.12
N MET A 58 -9.61 -4.14 -9.80
CA MET A 58 -9.76 -4.37 -11.24
C MET A 58 -11.14 -4.95 -11.59
N LEU A 59 -11.66 -5.89 -10.81
CA LEU A 59 -13.00 -6.44 -11.01
C LEU A 59 -14.10 -5.39 -10.78
N PHE A 60 -13.94 -4.54 -9.78
CA PHE A 60 -14.88 -3.46 -9.47
C PHE A 60 -14.72 -2.20 -10.33
N SER A 61 -13.67 -2.13 -11.17
CA SER A 61 -13.42 -0.99 -12.04
C SER A 61 -14.58 -0.68 -13.00
N MET A 62 -15.30 -1.72 -13.47
CA MET A 62 -16.48 -1.54 -14.31
C MET A 62 -17.58 -0.73 -13.61
N LEU A 63 -17.76 -0.93 -12.30
CA LEU A 63 -18.75 -0.19 -11.52
C LEU A 63 -18.27 1.24 -11.26
N ILE A 64 -16.97 1.44 -10.98
CA ILE A 64 -16.38 2.78 -10.80
C ILE A 64 -16.59 3.62 -12.07
N ILE A 65 -16.35 3.02 -13.24
CA ILE A 65 -16.57 3.66 -14.53
C ILE A 65 -18.06 3.95 -14.77
N ALA A 66 -18.95 2.97 -14.50
CA ALA A 66 -20.39 3.14 -14.68
C ALA A 66 -20.95 4.30 -13.82
N PHE A 67 -20.64 4.33 -12.54
CA PHE A 67 -21.08 5.41 -11.64
C PHE A 67 -20.41 6.74 -11.97
N GLY A 68 -19.11 6.74 -12.32
CA GLY A 68 -18.37 7.95 -12.68
C GLY A 68 -18.86 8.61 -13.96
N LEU A 69 -19.22 7.83 -14.97
CA LEU A 69 -19.84 8.34 -16.20
C LEU A 69 -21.29 8.77 -15.97
N SER A 70 -22.07 7.99 -15.22
CA SER A 70 -23.46 8.31 -14.90
C SER A 70 -23.57 9.65 -14.16
N LEU A 71 -22.77 9.85 -13.11
CA LEU A 71 -22.75 11.10 -12.35
C LEU A 71 -22.10 12.26 -13.12
N HIS A 72 -21.13 11.99 -14.00
CA HIS A 72 -20.62 13.01 -14.92
C HIS A 72 -21.72 13.55 -15.84
N ILE A 73 -22.49 12.68 -16.49
CA ILE A 73 -23.58 13.10 -17.38
C ILE A 73 -24.61 13.93 -16.62
N LEU A 74 -24.93 13.52 -15.40
CA LEU A 74 -26.00 14.12 -14.61
C LEU A 74 -25.62 15.46 -13.97
N LEU A 75 -24.36 15.61 -13.54
CA LEU A 75 -23.86 16.77 -12.81
C LEU A 75 -22.99 17.71 -13.67
N SER A 76 -22.58 17.32 -14.87
CA SER A 76 -21.78 18.17 -15.78
C SER A 76 -22.45 19.50 -16.12
N LYS A 77 -23.79 19.50 -16.25
CA LYS A 77 -24.60 20.70 -16.51
C LYS A 77 -24.76 21.61 -15.30
N GLY A 78 -24.48 21.11 -14.10
CA GLY A 78 -24.62 21.84 -12.85
C GLY A 78 -23.42 22.69 -12.44
N ASN A 79 -22.43 22.86 -13.33
CA ASN A 79 -21.16 23.57 -13.07
C ASN A 79 -20.38 23.04 -11.84
N HIS A 80 -20.55 21.75 -11.53
CA HIS A 80 -19.77 21.09 -10.49
C HIS A 80 -18.33 20.83 -10.95
N LEU A 81 -17.35 21.50 -10.33
CA LEU A 81 -15.92 21.35 -10.66
C LEU A 81 -15.45 19.89 -10.63
N SER A 82 -15.92 19.10 -9.66
CA SER A 82 -15.55 17.69 -9.49
C SER A 82 -16.11 16.76 -10.57
N PHE A 83 -17.16 17.17 -11.30
CA PHE A 83 -17.83 16.35 -12.32
C PHE A 83 -17.74 16.96 -13.72
N ARG A 84 -16.92 17.99 -13.91
CA ARG A 84 -16.79 18.69 -15.21
C ARG A 84 -16.08 17.87 -16.27
N THR A 85 -15.06 17.11 -15.89
CA THR A 85 -14.31 16.24 -16.81
C THR A 85 -14.41 14.79 -16.35
N VAL A 86 -14.38 13.86 -17.32
CA VAL A 86 -14.47 12.42 -17.03
C VAL A 86 -13.36 11.93 -16.08
N PRO A 87 -12.07 12.34 -16.22
CA PRO A 87 -11.04 11.91 -15.28
C PRO A 87 -11.28 12.43 -13.86
N MET A 88 -11.77 13.67 -13.71
CA MET A 88 -12.09 14.23 -12.39
C MET A 88 -13.31 13.56 -11.77
N SER A 89 -14.33 13.21 -12.56
CA SER A 89 -15.49 12.48 -12.03
C SER A 89 -15.09 11.09 -11.56
N LEU A 90 -14.25 10.37 -12.30
CA LEU A 90 -13.73 9.06 -11.89
C LEU A 90 -12.90 9.18 -10.60
N MET A 91 -12.03 10.18 -10.49
CA MET A 91 -11.25 10.41 -9.27
C MET A 91 -12.15 10.78 -8.09
N ARG A 92 -13.22 11.56 -8.32
CA ARG A 92 -14.21 11.88 -7.29
C ARG A 92 -14.97 10.63 -6.82
N ILE A 93 -15.38 9.74 -7.72
CA ILE A 93 -16.02 8.47 -7.35
C ILE A 93 -15.07 7.56 -6.57
N PHE A 94 -13.80 7.51 -6.97
CA PHE A 94 -12.78 6.77 -6.23
C PHE A 94 -12.60 7.32 -4.80
N ALA A 95 -12.58 8.64 -4.62
CA ALA A 95 -12.55 9.26 -3.29
C ALA A 95 -13.83 8.97 -2.50
N MET A 96 -14.99 9.06 -3.13
CA MET A 96 -16.28 8.73 -2.49
C MET A 96 -16.38 7.26 -2.07
N MET A 97 -15.70 6.34 -2.77
CA MET A 97 -15.61 4.92 -2.38
C MET A 97 -14.94 4.76 -1.00
N LEU A 98 -13.98 5.62 -0.66
CA LEU A 98 -13.29 5.62 0.64
C LEU A 98 -14.18 6.13 1.80
N GLY A 99 -15.42 6.55 1.51
CA GLY A 99 -16.35 7.11 2.48
C GLY A 99 -16.37 8.64 2.52
N GLU A 100 -15.57 9.31 1.71
CA GLU A 100 -15.55 10.77 1.61
C GLU A 100 -16.72 11.29 0.77
N LEU A 101 -17.91 11.33 1.36
CA LEU A 101 -19.13 11.83 0.72
C LEU A 101 -19.54 13.18 1.31
N ASP A 102 -19.19 14.26 0.61
CA ASP A 102 -19.67 15.62 0.94
C ASP A 102 -21.11 15.82 0.43
N PHE A 103 -22.06 15.24 1.16
CA PHE A 103 -23.48 15.25 0.77
C PHE A 103 -24.05 16.67 0.74
N VAL A 104 -23.72 17.44 1.78
CA VAL A 104 -24.32 18.76 2.01
C VAL A 104 -23.82 19.76 0.97
N GLY A 105 -22.51 19.85 0.77
CA GLY A 105 -21.92 20.83 -0.15
C GLY A 105 -22.14 20.46 -1.62
N THR A 106 -22.12 19.16 -1.96
CA THR A 106 -22.21 18.72 -3.35
C THR A 106 -23.66 18.55 -3.84
N TYR A 107 -24.60 18.11 -2.98
CA TYR A 107 -25.95 17.74 -3.40
C TYR A 107 -27.07 18.57 -2.75
N VAL A 108 -26.98 18.89 -1.46
CA VAL A 108 -28.05 19.59 -0.73
C VAL A 108 -28.07 21.09 -0.99
N GLN A 109 -26.91 21.76 -0.94
CA GLN A 109 -26.83 23.22 -1.14
C GLN A 109 -27.33 23.63 -2.54
N PRO A 110 -26.91 22.98 -3.65
CA PRO A 110 -27.41 23.31 -5.00
C PRO A 110 -28.89 22.95 -5.23
N TYR A 111 -29.48 22.11 -4.36
CA TYR A 111 -30.89 21.74 -4.42
C TYR A 111 -31.80 22.81 -3.78
N TYR A 112 -31.44 23.31 -2.59
CA TYR A 112 -32.26 24.31 -1.87
C TYR A 112 -31.91 25.77 -2.22
N LYS A 113 -30.66 26.03 -2.60
CA LYS A 113 -30.17 27.36 -2.98
C LYS A 113 -29.35 27.23 -4.27
N PRO A 114 -30.00 27.30 -5.44
CA PRO A 114 -29.27 27.44 -6.69
C PRO A 114 -28.57 28.81 -6.68
N GLU A 115 -27.32 28.84 -6.22
CA GLU A 115 -26.44 29.99 -6.45
C GLU A 115 -26.18 30.11 -7.95
N SER A 116 -25.84 31.31 -8.43
CA SER A 116 -25.65 31.60 -9.86
C SER A 116 -24.66 30.67 -10.58
N ASP A 117 -23.76 30.01 -9.83
CA ASP A 117 -22.73 29.12 -10.36
C ASP A 117 -22.97 27.62 -10.12
N ARG A 118 -23.96 27.20 -9.32
CA ARG A 118 -24.19 25.76 -9.03
C ARG A 118 -25.67 25.45 -8.98
N SER A 119 -26.11 24.59 -9.89
CA SER A 119 -27.50 24.10 -9.92
C SER A 119 -27.52 22.59 -10.11
N LEU A 120 -28.55 21.94 -9.57
CA LEU A 120 -28.74 20.51 -9.72
C LEU A 120 -29.85 20.23 -10.75
N PRO A 121 -29.52 20.07 -12.05
CA PRO A 121 -30.53 20.07 -13.12
C PRO A 121 -31.48 18.87 -13.06
N PHE A 122 -31.01 17.74 -12.52
CA PHE A 122 -31.75 16.48 -12.49
C PHE A 122 -31.78 15.86 -11.09
N PRO A 123 -32.57 16.39 -10.13
CA PRO A 123 -32.54 15.96 -8.73
C PRO A 123 -32.95 14.51 -8.51
N ALA A 124 -34.11 14.11 -9.02
CA ALA A 124 -34.64 12.76 -8.81
C ALA A 124 -33.66 11.64 -9.24
N PRO A 125 -33.15 11.59 -10.50
CA PRO A 125 -32.20 10.56 -10.89
C PRO A 125 -30.86 10.67 -10.14
N THR A 126 -30.45 11.87 -9.71
CA THR A 126 -29.19 12.04 -8.97
C THR A 126 -29.26 11.37 -7.62
N PHE A 127 -30.34 11.60 -6.87
CA PHE A 127 -30.51 10.97 -5.57
C PHE A 127 -30.69 9.44 -5.67
N ILE A 128 -31.34 8.94 -6.73
CA ILE A 128 -31.48 7.48 -6.96
C ILE A 128 -30.11 6.84 -7.23
N ILE A 129 -29.33 7.40 -8.16
CA ILE A 129 -28.00 6.88 -8.50
C ILE A 129 -27.06 6.99 -7.29
N LEU A 130 -27.15 8.09 -6.53
CA LEU A 130 -26.37 8.29 -5.32
C LEU A 130 -26.72 7.29 -4.22
N GLY A 131 -28.01 7.01 -3.99
CA GLY A 131 -28.45 6.01 -3.03
C GLY A 131 -27.98 4.60 -3.40
N LEU A 132 -28.07 4.24 -4.68
CA LEU A 132 -27.54 2.97 -5.19
C LEU A 132 -26.01 2.88 -5.01
N PHE A 133 -25.30 3.98 -5.29
CA PHE A 133 -23.87 4.08 -5.09
C PHE A 133 -23.48 3.88 -3.62
N MET A 134 -24.15 4.53 -2.67
CA MET A 134 -23.86 4.40 -1.23
C MET A 134 -23.93 2.95 -0.73
N VAL A 135 -24.91 2.18 -1.23
CA VAL A 135 -25.08 0.77 -0.86
C VAL A 135 -24.03 -0.11 -1.55
N LEU A 136 -23.85 0.04 -2.86
CA LEU A 136 -23.00 -0.87 -3.64
C LEU A 136 -21.50 -0.60 -3.48
N MET A 137 -21.09 0.64 -3.29
CA MET A 137 -19.68 1.02 -3.24
C MET A 137 -19.18 1.11 -1.79
N PRO A 138 -19.42 2.17 -0.99
CA PRO A 138 -18.90 2.23 0.37
C PRO A 138 -19.28 1.05 1.27
N ILE A 139 -20.51 0.52 1.19
CA ILE A 139 -20.95 -0.53 2.11
C ILE A 139 -20.54 -1.92 1.60
N LEU A 140 -21.01 -2.33 0.42
CA LEU A 140 -20.75 -3.67 -0.09
C LEU A 140 -19.27 -3.87 -0.44
N LEU A 141 -18.65 -2.94 -1.18
CA LEU A 141 -17.27 -3.09 -1.62
C LEU A 141 -16.28 -3.06 -0.45
N MET A 142 -16.44 -2.14 0.52
CA MET A 142 -15.55 -2.12 1.69
C MET A 142 -15.71 -3.37 2.55
N ASN A 143 -16.93 -3.83 2.79
CA ASN A 143 -17.16 -5.05 3.55
C ASN A 143 -16.60 -6.29 2.84
N LEU A 144 -16.66 -6.33 1.50
CA LEU A 144 -16.03 -7.39 0.72
C LEU A 144 -14.51 -7.32 0.78
N LEU A 145 -13.90 -6.13 0.63
CA LEU A 145 -12.45 -5.95 0.73
C LEU A 145 -11.93 -6.37 2.11
N ILE A 146 -12.62 -5.94 3.18
CA ILE A 146 -12.29 -6.34 4.55
C ILE A 146 -12.53 -7.85 4.73
N GLY A 147 -13.64 -8.38 4.23
CA GLY A 147 -13.98 -9.80 4.33
C GLY A 147 -12.98 -10.72 3.63
N LEU A 148 -12.50 -10.33 2.45
CA LEU A 148 -11.44 -11.05 1.73
C LEU A 148 -10.10 -10.93 2.46
N ALA A 149 -9.73 -9.73 2.90
CA ALA A 149 -8.48 -9.53 3.63
C ALA A 149 -8.42 -10.32 4.94
N VAL A 150 -9.53 -10.37 5.68
CA VAL A 150 -9.62 -11.12 6.95
C VAL A 150 -9.74 -12.62 6.71
N GLY A 151 -10.50 -13.04 5.70
CA GLY A 151 -10.64 -14.45 5.34
C GLY A 151 -9.33 -15.09 4.88
N ASP A 152 -8.49 -14.33 4.16
CA ASP A 152 -7.23 -14.81 3.60
C ASP A 152 -6.01 -14.53 4.50
N ILE A 153 -6.16 -13.87 5.65
CA ILE A 153 -5.01 -13.39 6.44
C ILE A 153 -4.09 -14.52 6.92
N GLU A 154 -4.64 -15.68 7.30
CA GLU A 154 -3.87 -16.81 7.82
C GLU A 154 -3.10 -17.53 6.71
N SER A 155 -3.69 -17.66 5.51
CA SER A 155 -3.00 -18.25 4.35
C SER A 155 -1.91 -17.30 3.83
N VAL A 156 -2.21 -16.00 3.75
CA VAL A 156 -1.24 -14.93 3.43
C VAL A 156 -0.09 -14.93 4.44
N ARG A 157 -0.37 -15.07 5.74
CA ARG A 157 0.68 -15.13 6.78
C ARG A 157 1.64 -16.30 6.56
N ARG A 158 1.12 -17.51 6.32
CA ARG A 158 1.96 -18.70 6.08
C ARG A 158 2.79 -18.57 4.80
N ASN A 159 2.17 -18.08 3.71
CA ASN A 159 2.86 -17.82 2.45
C ASN A 159 3.95 -16.77 2.63
N ALA A 160 3.68 -15.70 3.38
CA ALA A 160 4.64 -14.66 3.68
C ALA A 160 5.83 -15.18 4.49
N GLN A 161 5.61 -16.07 5.45
CA GLN A 161 6.69 -16.73 6.22
C GLN A 161 7.60 -17.55 5.30
N LEU A 162 7.03 -18.40 4.44
CA LEU A 162 7.79 -19.22 3.49
C LEU A 162 8.57 -18.35 2.49
N LYS A 163 7.92 -17.32 1.93
CA LYS A 163 8.53 -16.40 0.97
C LYS A 163 9.67 -15.59 1.59
N ARG A 164 9.52 -15.18 2.86
CA ARG A 164 10.59 -14.53 3.63
C ARG A 164 11.79 -15.47 3.81
N LEU A 165 11.57 -16.69 4.30
CA LEU A 165 12.64 -17.68 4.50
C LEU A 165 13.36 -18.01 3.19
N ALA A 166 12.62 -18.22 2.10
CA ALA A 166 13.20 -18.45 0.78
C ALA A 166 14.09 -17.27 0.34
N MET A 167 13.64 -16.03 0.58
CA MET A 167 14.42 -14.85 0.24
C MET A 167 15.69 -14.70 1.08
N GLN A 168 15.68 -15.14 2.34
CA GLN A 168 16.89 -15.22 3.16
C GLN A 168 17.88 -16.24 2.61
N VAL A 169 17.41 -17.44 2.26
CA VAL A 169 18.26 -18.47 1.65
C VAL A 169 18.92 -17.93 0.38
N VAL A 170 18.14 -17.31 -0.52
CA VAL A 170 18.68 -16.69 -1.75
C VAL A 170 19.71 -15.61 -1.42
N LEU A 171 19.44 -14.75 -0.43
CA LEU A 171 20.37 -13.71 -0.01
C LEU A 171 21.69 -14.31 0.49
N HIS A 172 21.63 -15.33 1.35
CA HIS A 172 22.80 -16.00 1.88
C HIS A 172 23.61 -16.66 0.76
N THR A 173 22.97 -17.38 -0.17
CA THR A 173 23.64 -17.99 -1.33
C THR A 173 24.25 -16.94 -2.26
N GLU A 174 23.57 -15.82 -2.51
CA GLU A 174 24.12 -14.73 -3.32
C GLU A 174 25.31 -14.03 -2.67
N LEU A 175 25.27 -13.85 -1.35
CA LEU A 175 26.37 -13.28 -0.57
C LEU A 175 27.57 -14.22 -0.57
N GLU A 176 27.35 -15.50 -0.31
CA GLU A 176 28.38 -16.55 -0.35
C GLU A 176 29.06 -16.56 -1.72
N ARG A 177 28.29 -16.56 -2.81
CA ARG A 177 28.84 -16.53 -4.18
C ARG A 177 29.66 -15.28 -4.51
N LYS A 178 29.38 -14.14 -3.86
CA LYS A 178 30.06 -12.85 -4.11
C LYS A 178 31.21 -12.57 -3.12
N LEU A 179 31.25 -13.27 -2.00
CA LEU A 179 32.29 -13.11 -0.99
C LEU A 179 33.59 -13.77 -1.44
N PRO A 180 34.76 -13.13 -1.23
CA PRO A 180 36.03 -13.75 -1.56
C PRO A 180 36.34 -14.91 -0.61
N THR A 181 36.98 -15.95 -1.14
CA THR A 181 37.20 -17.25 -0.45
C THR A 181 37.91 -17.12 0.88
N PHE A 182 38.83 -16.15 1.03
CA PHE A 182 39.54 -15.92 2.29
C PHE A 182 38.63 -15.50 3.46
N ILE A 183 37.48 -14.85 3.19
CA ILE A 183 36.49 -14.50 4.22
C ILE A 183 35.64 -15.72 4.55
N LEU A 184 35.22 -16.46 3.52
CA LEU A 184 34.43 -17.68 3.67
C LEU A 184 35.16 -18.72 4.51
N GLU A 185 36.39 -19.08 4.16
CA GLU A 185 37.19 -20.06 4.91
C GLU A 185 37.44 -19.65 6.37
N LYS A 186 37.45 -18.34 6.66
CA LYS A 186 37.66 -17.82 8.02
C LYS A 186 36.39 -17.78 8.86
N VAL A 187 35.23 -17.62 8.23
CA VAL A 187 33.93 -17.44 8.90
C VAL A 187 33.15 -18.74 8.96
N ASP A 188 33.35 -19.64 8.00
CA ASP A 188 32.64 -20.91 7.90
C ASP A 188 32.98 -21.84 9.09
N LYS A 189 31.93 -22.46 9.64
CA LYS A 189 32.02 -23.34 10.80
C LYS A 189 31.00 -24.46 10.65
N ASN A 190 31.49 -25.69 10.57
CA ASN A 190 30.66 -26.89 10.39
C ASN A 190 29.85 -27.28 11.63
N GLU A 191 30.27 -26.85 12.82
CA GLU A 191 29.63 -27.23 14.08
C GLU A 191 29.45 -26.00 14.99
N LEU A 192 28.24 -25.88 15.57
CA LEU A 192 27.88 -24.86 16.55
C LEU A 192 27.40 -25.55 17.83
N ILE A 193 28.13 -25.37 18.93
CA ILE A 193 27.75 -25.89 20.26
C ILE A 193 26.96 -24.81 21.01
N GLU A 194 25.66 -25.02 21.20
CA GLU A 194 24.79 -24.11 21.95
C GLU A 194 24.63 -24.59 23.41
N TYR A 195 24.80 -23.67 24.37
CA TYR A 195 24.62 -23.94 25.80
C TYR A 195 23.35 -23.25 26.32
N PRO A 196 22.19 -23.92 26.34
CA PRO A 196 20.87 -23.29 26.57
C PRO A 196 20.72 -22.60 27.93
N ASN A 197 21.47 -23.03 28.95
CA ASN A 197 21.41 -22.46 30.31
C ASN A 197 22.52 -21.44 30.62
N ASN A 198 23.37 -21.06 29.65
CA ASN A 198 24.45 -20.13 29.88
C ASN A 198 24.10 -18.71 29.37
N LYS A 199 23.54 -17.87 30.26
CA LYS A 199 23.15 -16.47 29.95
C LYS A 199 24.30 -15.46 29.86
N LYS A 200 25.54 -15.91 29.66
CA LYS A 200 26.70 -14.99 29.56
C LYS A 200 26.79 -14.36 28.16
N CYS A 201 25.91 -13.39 27.89
CA CYS A 201 26.09 -12.46 26.76
C CYS A 201 27.28 -11.54 27.06
N LYS A 202 28.35 -11.63 26.26
CA LYS A 202 29.58 -10.83 26.45
C LYS A 202 29.40 -9.33 26.13
N LEU A 203 28.31 -8.93 25.45
CA LEU A 203 28.07 -7.55 25.00
C LEU A 203 26.72 -6.94 25.45
N GLY A 204 26.18 -7.39 26.59
CA GLY A 204 25.11 -6.70 27.34
C GLY A 204 23.86 -6.33 26.51
N PHE A 205 23.70 -5.05 26.17
CA PHE A 205 22.50 -4.46 25.56
C PHE A 205 22.52 -4.41 24.02
N PHE A 206 23.69 -4.16 23.41
CA PHE A 206 23.81 -4.06 21.95
C PHE A 206 23.66 -5.44 21.30
N ASP A 207 24.24 -6.47 21.92
CA ASP A 207 24.07 -7.86 21.51
C ASP A 207 22.62 -8.33 21.68
N PHE A 208 21.90 -7.83 22.70
CA PHE A 208 20.48 -8.10 22.87
C PHE A 208 19.63 -7.47 21.75
N ILE A 209 19.90 -6.21 21.38
CA ILE A 209 19.20 -5.54 20.28
C ILE A 209 19.52 -6.22 18.95
N VAL A 210 20.79 -6.51 18.69
CA VAL A 210 21.25 -7.16 17.45
C VAL A 210 20.68 -8.58 17.36
N ARG A 211 20.73 -9.39 18.42
CA ARG A 211 20.04 -10.69 18.46
C ARG A 211 18.54 -10.54 18.24
N LYS A 212 17.89 -9.55 18.85
CA LYS A 212 16.45 -9.38 18.68
C LYS A 212 16.10 -9.01 17.23
N TRP A 213 16.92 -8.20 16.56
CA TRP A 213 16.66 -7.73 15.19
C TRP A 213 17.12 -8.70 14.09
N PHE A 214 18.18 -9.48 14.34
CA PHE A 214 18.82 -10.38 13.38
C PHE A 214 18.75 -11.86 13.73
N CYS A 215 18.27 -12.26 14.92
CA CYS A 215 18.03 -13.66 15.25
C CYS A 215 16.55 -14.02 15.23
N ASN A 216 16.36 -15.26 14.81
CA ASN A 216 15.14 -15.89 14.40
C ASN A 216 14.01 -15.83 15.47
N PRO A 217 12.79 -15.36 15.12
CA PRO A 217 11.64 -15.37 16.02
C PRO A 217 11.16 -16.78 16.42
N PHE A 218 11.63 -17.84 15.73
CA PHE A 218 11.27 -19.22 16.04
C PHE A 218 11.98 -19.80 17.28
N SER A 219 12.84 -19.03 17.96
CA SER A 219 13.42 -19.47 19.24
C SER A 219 12.43 -19.40 20.42
N GLU A 220 11.29 -18.70 20.27
CA GLU A 220 10.30 -18.54 21.36
C GLU A 220 9.06 -19.45 21.24
N GLU A 221 8.86 -20.17 20.14
CA GLU A 221 7.69 -21.07 19.96
C GLU A 221 7.87 -22.48 20.59
N SER A 222 8.95 -22.71 21.35
CA SER A 222 9.18 -24.00 22.06
C SER A 222 8.71 -24.02 23.52
N LYS A 223 7.71 -23.20 23.87
CA LYS A 223 7.03 -23.24 25.17
C LYS A 223 5.53 -23.39 25.05
#